data_AF-A0A0A9WST5-F1
#
_entry.id   AF-A0A0A9WST5-F1
#
_cell.length_a   1.000
_cell.length_b   1.000
_cell.length_c   1.000
_cell.angle_alpha   90.00
_cell.angle_beta   90.00
_cell.angle_gamma   90.00
#
_symmetry.space_group_name_H-M   'P 1'
#
loop_
_entity.id
_entity.type
_entity.pdbx_description
1 polymer ?
#
loop_
_entity_poly.entity_id
_entity_poly.type
_entity_poly.pdbx_seq_one_letter_code
_entity_poly.pdbx_strand_id
1 'polypeptide(L)'
;MNFLAATINCEKRGSCKFDKLNDFRERGLFVDVTFVVEGVELKAHRIVLSARCEVFEKMFTIPMTEASLGVVNITDATKEAFEAFIVYLYSNSASDEVIDQHYAELIYLADKYLVQPCVSMCVDRLTCDLGGRSVVELLSLAESFKLLKFKEKLLSYLFVNGRNFINSQDFEKLVADFRLSEMVVSSIEPTTIPESINVTSNFWDSEMGEKLIRLRNNGNIVTVKVKLELRRKTIYGCLILMEDDFNWPV
;
A
#
# COMPACT_ATOMS: atom_id res chain seq x y z
N MET A 1 -28.44 -38.17 1.39
CA MET A 1 -27.09 -37.64 1.64
C MET A 1 -26.26 -37.85 0.39
N ASN A 2 -25.87 -36.74 -0.24
CA ASN A 2 -24.77 -36.55 -1.21
C ASN A 2 -25.17 -35.43 -2.18
N PHE A 3 -25.19 -34.20 -1.67
CA PHE A 3 -24.96 -33.04 -2.52
C PHE A 3 -23.45 -32.98 -2.73
N LEU A 4 -23.02 -33.38 -3.94
CA LEU A 4 -21.68 -33.10 -4.43
C LEU A 4 -21.47 -31.59 -4.36
N ALA A 5 -20.65 -31.16 -3.40
CA ALA A 5 -20.05 -29.85 -3.41
C ALA A 5 -19.20 -29.76 -4.68
N ALA A 6 -19.76 -29.16 -5.73
CA ALA A 6 -18.96 -28.57 -6.77
C ALA A 6 -18.33 -27.31 -6.17
N THR A 7 -17.28 -27.49 -5.37
CA THR A 7 -16.31 -26.44 -5.13
C THR A 7 -15.66 -26.19 -6.49
N ILE A 8 -16.24 -25.28 -7.27
CA ILE A 8 -15.62 -24.78 -8.48
C ILE A 8 -14.38 -24.05 -8.00
N ASN A 9 -13.26 -24.77 -8.04
CA ASN A 9 -11.96 -24.25 -7.70
C ASN A 9 -11.59 -23.20 -8.77
N CYS A 10 -11.90 -21.94 -8.49
CA CYS A 10 -11.64 -20.78 -9.34
C CYS A 10 -10.17 -20.31 -9.19
N GLU A 11 -9.25 -21.24 -8.97
CA GLU A 11 -7.84 -20.89 -8.70
C GLU A 11 -7.01 -20.73 -9.98
N LYS A 12 -7.55 -21.06 -11.16
CA LYS A 12 -6.89 -20.84 -12.45
C LYS A 12 -7.89 -20.62 -13.59
N ARG A 13 -8.37 -19.38 -13.84
CA ARG A 13 -8.96 -18.97 -15.14
C ARG A 13 -9.16 -17.44 -15.21
N GLY A 14 -8.64 -16.85 -16.28
CA GLY A 14 -8.74 -15.41 -16.54
C GLY A 14 -10.18 -14.93 -16.70
N SER A 15 -10.39 -13.72 -16.17
CA SER A 15 -11.31 -12.70 -16.67
C SER A 15 -12.70 -13.14 -17.14
N CYS A 16 -13.58 -13.60 -16.24
CA CYS A 16 -15.02 -13.52 -16.54
C CYS A 16 -15.39 -12.04 -16.62
N LYS A 17 -15.43 -11.50 -17.84
CA LYS A 17 -15.91 -10.14 -18.12
C LYS A 17 -17.42 -10.20 -18.34
N PHE A 18 -18.14 -9.34 -17.65
CA PHE A 18 -19.57 -9.16 -17.78
C PHE A 18 -19.87 -7.96 -18.68
N ASP A 19 -19.15 -7.81 -19.80
CA ASP A 19 -19.25 -6.64 -20.68
C ASP A 19 -20.70 -6.37 -21.10
N LYS A 20 -21.47 -7.41 -21.43
CA LYS A 20 -22.90 -7.26 -21.76
C LYS A 20 -23.76 -6.78 -20.59
N LEU A 21 -23.46 -7.21 -19.37
CA LEU A 21 -24.16 -6.74 -18.17
C LEU A 21 -23.69 -5.32 -17.79
N ASN A 22 -22.46 -4.94 -18.17
CA ASN A 22 -21.97 -3.58 -18.04
C ASN A 22 -22.76 -2.64 -18.95
N ASP A 23 -23.02 -3.04 -20.21
CA ASP A 23 -23.92 -2.29 -21.10
C ASP A 23 -25.33 -2.13 -20.50
N PHE A 24 -25.86 -3.20 -19.87
CA PHE A 24 -27.17 -3.13 -19.22
C PHE A 24 -27.15 -2.18 -18.02
N ARG A 25 -26.07 -2.19 -17.23
CA ARG A 25 -25.87 -1.29 -16.10
C ARG A 25 -25.87 0.17 -16.54
N GLU A 26 -25.08 0.49 -17.57
CA GLU A 26 -24.98 1.86 -18.13
C GLU A 26 -26.31 2.35 -18.70
N ARG A 27 -27.15 1.43 -19.20
CA ARG A 27 -28.51 1.72 -19.67
C ARG A 27 -29.57 1.67 -18.58
N GLY A 28 -29.22 1.32 -17.34
CA GLY A 28 -30.15 1.16 -16.22
C GLY A 28 -31.14 0.00 -16.36
N LEU A 29 -30.82 -1.02 -17.16
CA LEU A 29 -31.66 -2.20 -17.36
C LEU A 29 -31.37 -3.25 -16.29
N PHE A 30 -32.41 -3.86 -15.72
CA PHE A 30 -32.33 -4.96 -14.74
C PHE A 30 -31.55 -4.66 -13.45
N VAL A 31 -31.22 -3.39 -13.20
CA VAL A 31 -30.56 -2.93 -11.97
C VAL A 31 -31.51 -3.03 -10.78
N ASP A 32 -31.00 -3.58 -9.68
CA ASP A 32 -31.74 -3.91 -8.45
C ASP A 32 -31.02 -3.38 -7.19
N VAL A 33 -29.97 -2.58 -7.37
CA VAL A 33 -29.33 -1.78 -6.32
C VAL A 33 -28.84 -0.44 -6.87
N THR A 34 -28.95 0.60 -6.04
CA THR A 34 -28.43 1.94 -6.29
C THR A 34 -27.50 2.34 -5.16
N PHE A 35 -26.29 2.77 -5.50
CA PHE A 35 -25.35 3.37 -4.56
C PHE A 35 -25.44 4.88 -4.65
N VAL A 36 -25.48 5.57 -3.50
CA VAL A 36 -25.41 7.03 -3.45
C VAL A 36 -24.02 7.41 -2.95
N VAL A 37 -23.23 8.04 -3.81
CA VAL A 37 -21.85 8.47 -3.52
C VAL A 37 -21.76 9.96 -3.80
N GLU A 38 -21.42 10.76 -2.79
CA GLU A 38 -21.38 12.23 -2.91
C GLU A 38 -22.69 12.84 -3.47
N GLY A 39 -23.82 12.22 -3.15
CA GLY A 39 -25.15 12.63 -3.64
C GLY A 39 -25.48 12.19 -5.07
N VAL A 40 -24.58 11.47 -5.75
CA VAL A 40 -24.78 10.92 -7.11
C VAL A 40 -25.22 9.46 -7.02
N GLU A 41 -26.23 9.09 -7.80
CA GLU A 41 -26.73 7.72 -7.89
C GLU A 41 -25.95 6.88 -8.93
N LEU A 42 -25.42 5.75 -8.48
CA LEU A 42 -24.75 4.74 -9.31
C LEU A 42 -25.55 3.43 -9.25
N LYS A 43 -26.13 3.01 -10.37
CA LYS A 43 -26.97 1.82 -10.46
C LYS A 43 -26.16 0.57 -10.79
N ALA A 44 -26.53 -0.57 -10.21
CA ALA A 44 -25.86 -1.84 -10.45
C ALA A 44 -26.79 -3.05 -10.28
N HIS A 45 -26.28 -4.22 -10.67
CA HIS A 45 -26.89 -5.52 -10.45
C HIS A 45 -26.28 -6.22 -9.24
N ARG A 46 -27.08 -6.53 -8.22
CA ARG A 46 -26.68 -7.29 -7.03
C ARG A 46 -26.01 -8.59 -7.43
N ILE A 47 -26.58 -9.33 -8.38
CA ILE A 47 -26.05 -10.64 -8.81
C ILE A 47 -24.62 -10.56 -9.35
N VAL A 48 -24.28 -9.50 -10.09
CA VAL A 48 -22.92 -9.31 -10.61
C VAL A 48 -21.96 -8.96 -9.49
N LEU A 49 -22.37 -8.03 -8.61
CA LEU A 49 -21.56 -7.61 -7.47
C LEU A 49 -21.30 -8.77 -6.50
N SER A 50 -22.34 -9.52 -6.13
CA SER A 50 -22.23 -10.70 -5.27
C SER A 50 -21.34 -11.79 -5.88
N ALA A 51 -21.43 -12.04 -7.18
CA ALA A 51 -20.58 -13.02 -7.85
C ALA A 51 -19.08 -12.64 -7.86
N ARG A 52 -18.75 -11.38 -7.59
CA ARG A 52 -17.39 -10.82 -7.71
C ARG A 52 -16.82 -10.30 -6.39
N CYS A 53 -17.65 -10.19 -5.36
CA CYS A 53 -17.32 -9.60 -4.08
C CYS A 53 -18.16 -10.26 -2.98
N GLU A 54 -17.50 -11.04 -2.12
CA GLU A 54 -18.14 -11.74 -1.01
C GLU A 54 -18.80 -10.77 -0.02
N VAL A 55 -18.23 -9.56 0.15
CA VAL A 55 -18.82 -8.53 1.00
C VAL A 55 -20.17 -8.07 0.44
N PHE A 56 -20.29 -7.90 -0.88
CA PHE A 56 -21.58 -7.59 -1.51
C PHE A 56 -22.54 -8.78 -1.50
N GLU A 57 -22.05 -10.02 -1.65
CA GLU A 57 -22.87 -11.22 -1.47
C GLU A 57 -23.52 -11.24 -0.08
N LYS A 58 -22.72 -11.07 0.98
CA LYS A 58 -23.22 -11.01 2.36
C LYS A 58 -24.17 -9.83 2.58
N MET A 59 -23.82 -8.65 2.06
CA MET A 59 -24.65 -7.43 2.16
C MET A 59 -26.05 -7.63 1.57
N PHE A 60 -26.19 -8.37 0.48
CA PHE A 60 -27.47 -8.55 -0.21
C PHE A 60 -28.23 -9.83 0.16
N THR A 61 -27.58 -10.81 0.79
CA THR A 61 -28.22 -12.07 1.21
C THR A 61 -28.68 -12.05 2.67
N ILE A 62 -28.04 -11.25 3.53
CA ILE A 62 -28.47 -11.07 4.92
C ILE A 62 -29.59 -10.02 4.94
N PRO A 63 -30.73 -10.28 5.59
CA PRO A 63 -31.82 -9.31 5.71
C PRO A 63 -31.40 -8.12 6.60
N MET A 64 -30.75 -7.14 5.98
CA MET A 64 -30.46 -5.82 6.53
C MET A 64 -31.33 -4.77 5.81
N THR A 65 -31.40 -3.56 6.39
CA THR A 65 -32.17 -2.41 5.85
C THR A 65 -31.83 -2.11 4.40
N GLU A 66 -30.54 -2.18 4.05
CA GLU A 66 -29.98 -1.93 2.73
C GLU A 66 -30.43 -2.97 1.71
N ALA A 67 -30.49 -4.24 2.12
CA ALA A 67 -31.00 -5.33 1.29
C ALA A 67 -32.50 -5.13 0.95
N SER A 68 -33.24 -4.48 1.84
CA SER A 68 -34.69 -4.24 1.73
C SER A 68 -35.04 -2.98 0.92
N LEU A 69 -34.22 -1.92 1.01
CA LEU A 69 -34.49 -0.63 0.37
C LEU A 69 -33.89 -0.49 -1.04
N GLY A 70 -32.87 -1.28 -1.37
CA GLY A 70 -32.22 -1.19 -2.69
C GLY A 70 -31.34 0.05 -2.87
N VAL A 71 -31.11 0.82 -1.81
CA VAL A 71 -30.25 2.00 -1.79
C VAL A 71 -29.16 1.82 -0.75
N VAL A 72 -27.91 2.05 -1.14
CA VAL A 72 -26.72 1.94 -0.28
C VAL A 72 -25.95 3.25 -0.32
N ASN A 73 -25.77 3.90 0.83
CA ASN A 73 -25.00 5.15 0.90
C ASN A 73 -23.51 4.85 1.10
N ILE A 74 -22.66 5.43 0.26
CA ILE A 74 -21.21 5.37 0.37
C ILE A 74 -20.71 6.75 0.79
N THR A 75 -20.07 6.82 1.95
CA THR A 75 -19.64 8.08 2.57
C THR A 75 -18.13 8.22 2.71
N ASP A 76 -17.38 7.19 2.33
CA ASP A 76 -15.94 7.05 2.58
C ASP A 76 -15.14 6.78 1.29
N ALA A 77 -15.68 7.20 0.14
CA ALA A 77 -14.99 7.21 -1.13
C ALA A 77 -15.55 8.30 -2.05
N THR A 78 -14.71 8.79 -2.96
CA THR A 78 -15.13 9.67 -4.06
C THR A 78 -15.98 8.90 -5.07
N LYS A 79 -16.85 9.63 -5.77
CA LYS A 79 -17.69 9.07 -6.81
C LYS A 79 -16.86 8.39 -7.91
N GLU A 80 -15.74 8.98 -8.31
CA GLU A 80 -14.85 8.46 -9.36
C GLU A 80 -14.20 7.13 -8.95
N ALA A 81 -13.64 7.05 -7.74
CA ALA A 81 -13.01 5.84 -7.24
C ALA A 81 -14.04 4.70 -7.08
N PHE A 82 -15.23 5.00 -6.55
CA PHE A 82 -16.28 4.00 -6.36
C PHE A 82 -16.85 3.52 -7.70
N GLU A 83 -17.10 4.42 -8.64
CA GLU A 83 -17.55 4.05 -9.99
C GLU A 83 -16.53 3.15 -10.69
N ALA A 84 -15.23 3.47 -10.60
CA ALA A 84 -14.16 2.64 -11.14
C ALA A 84 -14.10 1.26 -10.47
N PHE A 85 -14.31 1.17 -9.16
CA PHE A 85 -14.41 -0.10 -8.45
C PHE A 85 -15.60 -0.94 -8.96
N ILE A 86 -16.77 -0.31 -9.15
CA ILE A 86 -17.94 -0.98 -9.72
C ILE A 86 -17.69 -1.41 -11.18
N VAL A 87 -17.05 -0.59 -12.02
CA VAL A 87 -16.61 -0.97 -13.38
C VAL A 87 -15.65 -2.16 -13.34
N TYR A 88 -14.71 -2.20 -12.40
CA TYR A 88 -13.78 -3.31 -12.24
C TYR A 88 -14.52 -4.63 -11.98
N LEU A 89 -15.56 -4.62 -11.14
CA LEU A 89 -16.34 -5.83 -10.86
C LEU A 89 -17.04 -6.38 -12.11
N TYR A 90 -17.35 -5.53 -13.09
CA TYR A 90 -17.93 -5.97 -14.36
C TYR A 90 -16.88 -6.38 -15.38
N SER A 91 -15.76 -5.66 -15.49
CA SER A 91 -14.85 -5.76 -16.64
C SER A 91 -13.46 -6.34 -16.32
N ASN A 92 -13.13 -6.50 -15.03
CA ASN A 92 -11.78 -6.78 -14.50
C ASN A 92 -10.71 -5.75 -14.88
N SER A 93 -11.14 -4.51 -15.16
CA SER A 93 -10.26 -3.41 -15.50
C SER A 93 -10.80 -2.11 -14.92
N ALA A 94 -9.90 -1.20 -14.59
CA ALA A 94 -10.17 0.23 -14.51
C ALA A 94 -9.27 0.94 -15.54
N SER A 95 -9.58 2.18 -15.90
CA SER A 95 -8.70 2.95 -16.79
C SER A 95 -7.46 3.41 -16.04
N ASP A 96 -6.33 3.46 -16.74
CA ASP A 96 -5.05 3.86 -16.14
C ASP A 96 -5.13 5.29 -15.59
N GLU A 97 -5.87 6.19 -16.25
CA GLU A 97 -6.04 7.57 -15.81
C GLU A 97 -6.75 7.66 -14.46
N VAL A 98 -7.79 6.82 -14.25
CA VAL A 98 -8.52 6.81 -12.98
C VAL A 98 -7.69 6.15 -11.88
N ILE A 99 -6.97 5.08 -12.20
CA ILE A 99 -6.01 4.50 -11.24
C ILE A 99 -4.97 5.55 -10.86
N ASP A 100 -4.42 6.30 -11.82
CA ASP A 100 -3.37 7.25 -11.52
C ASP A 100 -3.81 8.40 -10.61
N GLN A 101 -5.06 8.85 -10.76
CA GLN A 101 -5.64 9.94 -9.97
C GLN A 101 -6.22 9.46 -8.63
N HIS A 102 -6.77 8.25 -8.57
CA HIS A 102 -7.57 7.75 -7.44
C HIS A 102 -7.05 6.44 -6.83
N TYR A 103 -5.78 6.07 -7.06
CA TYR A 103 -5.21 4.78 -6.62
C TYR A 103 -5.42 4.50 -5.13
N ALA A 104 -5.27 5.51 -4.25
CA ALA A 104 -5.35 5.33 -2.81
C ALA A 104 -6.76 4.91 -2.38
N GLU A 105 -7.78 5.57 -2.93
CA GLU A 105 -9.19 5.31 -2.66
C GLU A 105 -9.64 3.99 -3.33
N LEU A 106 -9.13 3.70 -4.52
CA LEU A 106 -9.43 2.44 -5.21
C LEU A 106 -8.80 1.23 -4.49
N ILE A 107 -7.57 1.36 -3.99
CA ILE A 107 -6.93 0.34 -3.14
C ILE A 107 -7.70 0.20 -1.82
N TYR A 108 -8.12 1.30 -1.21
CA TYR A 108 -8.96 1.28 -0.02
C TYR A 108 -10.26 0.51 -0.23
N LEU A 109 -11.00 0.82 -1.30
CA LEU A 109 -12.23 0.12 -1.65
C LEU A 109 -11.97 -1.36 -1.93
N ALA A 110 -10.95 -1.67 -2.71
CA ALA A 110 -10.60 -3.04 -3.03
C ALA A 110 -10.23 -3.85 -1.79
N ASP A 111 -9.51 -3.28 -0.83
CA ASP A 111 -9.20 -3.93 0.45
C ASP A 111 -10.45 -4.07 1.33
N LYS A 112 -11.23 -2.99 1.51
CA LYS A 112 -12.49 -2.97 2.28
C LYS A 112 -13.50 -4.02 1.81
N TYR A 113 -13.63 -4.18 0.49
CA TYR A 113 -14.53 -5.14 -0.14
C TYR A 113 -13.87 -6.49 -0.46
N LEU A 114 -12.63 -6.72 -0.01
CA LEU A 114 -11.86 -7.97 -0.15
C LEU A 114 -11.63 -8.44 -1.59
N VAL A 115 -11.46 -7.49 -2.53
CA VAL A 115 -11.20 -7.74 -3.95
C VAL A 115 -9.70 -7.59 -4.25
N GLN A 116 -8.89 -8.51 -3.72
CA GLN A 116 -7.43 -8.49 -3.83
C GLN A 116 -6.86 -8.44 -5.27
N PRO A 117 -7.51 -9.03 -6.29
CA PRO A 117 -7.10 -8.83 -7.69
C PRO A 117 -7.18 -7.37 -8.16
N CYS A 118 -8.09 -6.56 -7.60
CA CYS A 118 -8.18 -5.12 -7.90
C CYS A 118 -7.02 -4.36 -7.25
N VAL A 119 -6.67 -4.70 -6.00
CA VAL A 119 -5.46 -4.17 -5.34
C VAL A 119 -4.22 -4.45 -6.18
N SER A 120 -4.08 -5.69 -6.66
CA SER A 120 -2.94 -6.11 -7.48
C SER A 120 -2.85 -5.32 -8.78
N MET A 121 -3.98 -5.11 -9.48
CA MET A 121 -4.04 -4.27 -10.69
C MET A 121 -3.55 -2.84 -10.41
N CYS A 122 -4.00 -2.23 -9.32
CA CYS A 122 -3.57 -0.88 -8.96
C CYS A 122 -2.06 -0.85 -8.67
N VAL A 123 -1.57 -1.80 -7.88
CA VAL A 123 -0.14 -1.91 -7.54
C VAL A 123 0.73 -2.16 -8.77
N ASP A 124 0.27 -2.97 -9.72
CA ASP A 124 0.99 -3.22 -10.97
C ASP A 124 1.09 -1.93 -11.80
N ARG A 125 0.00 -1.16 -11.94
CA ARG A 125 0.01 0.15 -12.61
C ARG A 125 0.98 1.13 -11.94
N LEU A 126 0.93 1.23 -10.60
CA LEU A 126 1.82 2.08 -9.81
C LEU A 126 3.29 1.66 -9.91
N THR A 127 3.56 0.37 -10.09
CA THR A 127 4.92 -0.16 -10.24
C THR A 127 5.47 0.09 -11.65
N CYS A 128 4.64 0.03 -12.68
CA CYS A 128 5.04 0.27 -14.07
C CYS A 128 5.47 1.70 -14.32
N ASP A 129 4.85 2.66 -13.63
CA ASP A 129 5.19 4.07 -13.73
C ASP A 129 4.92 4.74 -12.39
N LEU A 130 5.98 5.19 -11.70
CA LEU A 130 5.82 5.96 -10.47
C LEU A 130 5.20 7.34 -10.76
N GLY A 131 5.17 7.81 -12.02
CA GLY A 131 4.28 8.88 -12.48
C GLY A 131 4.50 10.24 -11.81
N GLY A 132 5.75 10.58 -11.46
CA GLY A 132 6.05 11.80 -10.68
C GLY A 132 5.42 11.83 -9.28
N ARG A 133 4.84 10.71 -8.83
CA ARG A 133 4.23 10.59 -7.50
C ARG A 133 5.31 10.55 -6.44
N SER A 134 4.93 10.98 -5.24
CA SER A 134 5.81 10.93 -4.09
C SER A 134 6.10 9.48 -3.70
N VAL A 135 7.37 9.09 -3.69
CA VAL A 135 7.76 7.73 -3.26
C VAL A 135 7.40 7.51 -1.79
N VAL A 136 7.39 8.58 -0.98
CA VAL A 136 7.02 8.54 0.43
C VAL A 136 5.53 8.29 0.61
N GLU A 137 4.67 8.94 -0.20
CA GLU A 137 3.23 8.69 -0.16
C GLU A 137 2.92 7.25 -0.57
N LEU A 138 3.60 6.72 -1.60
CA LEU A 138 3.45 5.33 -2.02
C LEU A 138 3.96 4.33 -0.96
N LEU A 139 5.04 4.66 -0.24
CA LEU A 139 5.53 3.85 0.88
C LEU A 139 4.53 3.86 2.04
N SER A 140 3.95 5.02 2.37
CA SER A 140 2.91 5.15 3.39
C SER A 140 1.67 4.32 3.05
N LEU A 141 1.25 4.37 1.79
CA LEU A 141 0.16 3.55 1.26
C LEU A 141 0.49 2.05 1.39
N ALA A 142 1.69 1.64 0.94
CA ALA A 142 2.12 0.25 0.96
C ALA A 142 2.17 -0.30 2.40
N GLU A 143 2.60 0.51 3.37
CA GLU A 143 2.59 0.13 4.78
C GLU A 143 1.16 0.03 5.33
N SER A 144 0.30 0.99 5.03
CA SER A 144 -1.09 1.05 5.51
C SER A 144 -1.91 -0.17 5.04
N PHE A 145 -1.74 -0.58 3.79
CA PHE A 145 -2.43 -1.73 3.19
C PHE A 145 -1.60 -3.02 3.21
N LYS A 146 -0.45 -3.05 3.92
CA LYS A 146 0.44 -4.22 4.05
C LYS A 146 0.87 -4.84 2.72
N LEU A 147 1.12 -3.99 1.72
CA LEU A 147 1.53 -4.37 0.36
C LEU A 147 3.04 -4.69 0.32
N LEU A 148 3.46 -5.77 0.97
CA LEU A 148 4.88 -6.09 1.23
C LEU A 148 5.76 -6.08 -0.03
N LYS A 149 5.34 -6.76 -1.10
CA LYS A 149 6.10 -6.81 -2.37
C LYS A 149 6.24 -5.45 -3.02
N PHE A 150 5.21 -4.61 -2.91
CA PHE A 150 5.25 -3.25 -3.44
C PHE A 150 6.18 -2.38 -2.60
N LYS A 151 6.10 -2.48 -1.27
CA LYS A 151 7.02 -1.82 -0.33
C LYS A 151 8.48 -2.17 -0.61
N GLU A 152 8.81 -3.46 -0.78
CA GLU A 152 10.17 -3.92 -1.12
C GLU A 152 10.68 -3.29 -2.41
N LYS A 153 9.84 -3.21 -3.45
CA LYS A 153 10.20 -2.55 -4.72
C LYS A 153 10.44 -1.06 -4.53
N LEU A 154 9.59 -0.36 -3.77
CA LEU A 154 9.74 1.06 -3.48
C LEU A 154 11.02 1.35 -2.68
N LEU A 155 11.32 0.52 -1.66
CA LEU A 155 12.56 0.63 -0.88
C LEU A 155 13.79 0.37 -1.77
N SER A 156 13.75 -0.64 -2.64
CA SER A 156 14.82 -0.90 -3.60
C SER A 156 15.03 0.30 -4.54
N TYR A 157 13.95 0.87 -5.08
CA TYR A 157 14.00 2.08 -5.91
C TYR A 157 14.60 3.26 -5.14
N LEU A 158 14.20 3.45 -3.88
CA LEU A 158 14.70 4.50 -3.00
C LEU A 158 16.20 4.37 -2.75
N PHE A 159 16.68 3.16 -2.46
CA PHE A 159 18.11 2.91 -2.19
C PHE A 159 18.98 3.07 -3.44
N VAL A 160 18.49 2.63 -4.61
CA VAL A 160 19.19 2.82 -5.90
C VAL A 160 19.26 4.31 -6.28
N ASN A 161 18.19 5.07 -6.03
CA ASN A 161 18.08 6.49 -6.42
C ASN A 161 18.34 7.48 -5.28
N GLY A 162 18.89 7.01 -4.15
CA GLY A 162 19.00 7.79 -2.91
C GLY A 162 19.64 9.16 -3.12
N ARG A 163 20.65 9.24 -4.01
CA ARG A 163 21.31 10.49 -4.43
C ARG A 163 20.35 11.60 -4.85
N ASN A 164 19.39 11.25 -5.70
CA ASN A 164 18.41 12.19 -6.25
C ASN A 164 17.29 12.43 -5.22
N PHE A 165 16.92 11.39 -4.48
CA PHE A 165 15.86 11.44 -3.48
C PHE A 165 16.14 12.48 -2.37
N ILE A 166 17.36 12.54 -1.81
CA ILE A 166 17.70 13.50 -0.73
C ILE A 166 17.43 14.95 -1.12
N ASN A 167 17.65 15.29 -2.38
CA ASN A 167 17.51 16.65 -2.89
C ASN A 167 16.08 16.93 -3.37
N SER A 168 15.16 16.00 -3.17
CA SER A 168 13.76 16.11 -3.55
C SER A 168 12.90 16.51 -2.36
N GLN A 169 11.73 17.09 -2.64
CA GLN A 169 10.74 17.41 -1.61
C GLN A 169 10.22 16.17 -0.87
N ASP A 170 10.32 14.99 -1.49
CA ASP A 170 9.96 13.74 -0.83
C ASP A 170 10.87 13.42 0.36
N PHE A 171 12.15 13.82 0.32
CA PHE A 171 13.03 13.60 1.47
C PHE A 171 12.56 14.37 2.70
N GLU A 172 12.11 15.62 2.53
CA GLU A 172 11.54 16.41 3.62
C GLU A 172 10.28 15.74 4.20
N LYS A 173 9.42 15.21 3.33
CA LYS A 173 8.23 14.43 3.76
C LYS A 173 8.62 13.19 4.54
N LEU A 174 9.67 12.46 4.11
CA LEU A 174 10.15 11.28 4.83
C LEU A 174 10.64 11.64 6.23
N VAL A 175 11.48 12.67 6.35
CA VAL A 175 12.05 13.12 7.63
C VAL A 175 10.96 13.64 8.57
N ALA A 176 9.91 14.26 8.04
CA ALA A 176 8.77 14.72 8.83
C ALA A 176 7.91 13.56 9.38
N ASP A 177 7.92 12.39 8.75
CA ASP A 177 7.20 11.20 9.23
C ASP A 177 8.14 10.24 9.98
N PHE A 178 8.09 10.30 11.32
CA PHE A 178 8.92 9.46 12.19
C PHE A 178 8.76 7.96 11.92
N ARG A 179 7.53 7.48 11.66
CA ARG A 179 7.25 6.05 11.48
C ARG A 179 7.82 5.57 10.16
N LEU A 180 7.65 6.33 9.09
CA LEU A 180 8.21 6.00 7.78
C LEU A 180 9.74 6.11 7.79
N SER A 181 10.30 7.11 8.44
CA SER A 181 11.75 7.23 8.66
C SER A 181 12.31 6.00 9.37
N GLU A 182 11.71 5.57 10.47
CA GLU A 182 12.14 4.36 11.19
C GLU A 182 12.02 3.09 10.33
N MET A 183 10.93 2.95 9.58
CA MET A 183 10.72 1.84 8.67
C MET A 183 11.80 1.79 7.58
N VAL A 184 12.09 2.92 6.93
CA VAL A 184 13.13 3.00 5.89
C VAL A 184 14.50 2.67 6.49
N VAL A 185 14.84 3.25 7.65
CA VAL A 185 16.13 3.01 8.33
C VAL A 185 16.29 1.55 8.74
N SER A 186 15.24 0.91 9.28
CA SER A 186 15.28 -0.51 9.65
C SER A 186 15.38 -1.45 8.44
N SER A 187 15.00 -0.97 7.25
CA SER A 187 15.11 -1.72 6.00
C SER A 187 16.47 -1.58 5.30
N ILE A 188 17.37 -0.75 5.83
CA ILE A 188 18.73 -0.63 5.31
C ILE A 188 19.52 -1.84 5.82
N GLU A 189 19.88 -2.75 4.92
CA GLU A 189 20.81 -3.83 5.25
C GLU A 189 22.19 -3.23 5.57
N PRO A 190 22.78 -3.53 6.74
CA PRO A 190 24.12 -3.08 7.05
C PRO A 190 25.09 -3.75 6.08
N THR A 191 25.86 -2.93 5.35
CA THR A 191 26.89 -3.40 4.41
C THR A 191 28.03 -4.16 5.08
N THR A 192 28.08 -4.16 6.41
CA THR A 192 29.00 -4.96 7.24
C THR A 192 28.24 -5.43 8.49
N ILE A 193 28.11 -6.75 8.69
CA ILE A 193 27.32 -7.36 9.80
C ILE A 193 28.20 -7.49 11.05
N PRO A 194 27.89 -6.83 12.18
CA PRO A 194 28.53 -7.12 13.46
C PRO A 194 27.89 -8.35 14.11
N GLU A 195 28.71 -9.24 14.67
CA GLU A 195 28.25 -10.39 15.44
C GLU A 195 27.53 -9.91 16.72
N SER A 196 26.19 -9.96 16.69
CA SER A 196 25.23 -9.63 17.76
C SER A 196 25.03 -8.14 18.10
N ILE A 197 23.79 -7.65 17.89
CA ILE A 197 23.35 -6.29 18.22
C ILE A 197 22.09 -6.36 19.10
N ASN A 198 22.06 -5.62 20.20
CA ASN A 198 20.85 -5.33 20.96
C ASN A 198 20.51 -3.84 20.81
N VAL A 199 19.60 -3.52 19.89
CA VAL A 199 19.14 -2.14 19.65
C VAL A 199 18.25 -1.69 20.79
N THR A 200 18.68 -0.73 21.60
CA THR A 200 17.78 -0.02 22.52
C THR A 200 17.08 1.10 21.78
N SER A 201 15.75 1.04 21.71
CA SER A 201 14.87 2.07 21.19
C SER A 201 15.05 3.37 21.97
N ASN A 202 15.29 4.46 21.25
CA ASN A 202 15.06 5.88 21.59
C ASN A 202 16.31 6.74 21.33
N PHE A 203 16.04 7.98 20.91
CA PHE A 203 16.96 9.05 20.54
C PHE A 203 17.35 9.08 19.04
N TRP A 204 16.36 9.40 18.21
CA TRP A 204 16.57 10.08 16.93
C TRP A 204 16.57 11.59 17.19
N ASP A 205 17.60 12.30 16.74
CA ASP A 205 17.65 13.76 16.77
C ASP A 205 17.26 14.30 15.38
N SER A 206 16.06 14.87 15.31
CA SER A 206 15.50 15.45 14.08
C SER A 206 16.27 16.67 13.57
N GLU A 207 17.02 17.37 14.42
CA GLU A 207 17.80 18.54 14.01
C GLU A 207 19.12 18.15 13.33
N MET A 208 19.66 16.95 13.60
CA MET A 208 20.96 16.52 13.07
C MET A 208 20.93 15.30 12.14
N GLY A 209 19.83 14.54 12.08
CA GLY A 209 19.72 13.35 11.22
C GLY A 209 20.59 12.17 11.70
N GLU A 210 20.72 12.04 13.03
CA GLU A 210 21.62 11.09 13.68
C GLU A 210 20.85 10.06 14.50
N LYS A 211 21.31 8.80 14.49
CA LYS A 211 20.78 7.70 15.32
C LYS A 211 21.89 7.07 16.14
N LEU A 212 21.68 6.94 17.44
CA LEU A 212 22.59 6.20 18.31
C LEU A 212 22.14 4.74 18.40
N ILE A 213 23.05 3.80 18.19
CA ILE A 213 22.81 2.37 18.33
C ILE A 213 23.81 1.83 19.36
N ARG A 214 23.31 1.18 20.40
CA ARG A 214 24.16 0.45 21.34
C ARG A 214 24.40 -0.96 20.82
N LEU A 215 25.65 -1.30 20.59
CA LEU A 215 26.09 -2.64 20.21
C LEU A 215 26.65 -3.32 21.46
N ARG A 216 26.40 -4.62 21.64
CA ARG A 216 27.00 -5.40 22.73
C ARG A 216 27.84 -6.50 22.12
N ASN A 217 29.15 -6.45 22.35
CA ASN A 217 30.08 -7.51 21.93
C ASN A 217 30.86 -8.03 23.15
N ASN A 218 30.74 -9.33 23.45
CA ASN A 218 31.45 -10.02 24.54
C ASN A 218 31.40 -9.31 25.91
N GLY A 219 30.24 -8.73 26.25
CA GLY A 219 30.03 -8.02 27.52
C GLY A 219 30.36 -6.53 27.49
N ASN A 220 31.05 -6.05 26.45
CA ASN A 220 31.33 -4.62 26.25
C ASN A 220 30.18 -3.96 25.47
N ILE A 221 29.76 -2.79 25.94
CA ILE A 221 28.72 -1.97 25.27
C ILE A 221 29.43 -0.85 24.52
N VAL A 222 29.27 -0.82 23.20
CA VAL A 222 29.81 0.23 22.34
C VAL A 222 28.64 1.04 21.80
N THR A 223 28.69 2.36 21.96
CA THR A 223 27.68 3.25 21.35
C THR A 223 28.19 3.69 20.00
N VAL A 224 27.45 3.34 18.95
CA VAL A 224 27.77 3.72 17.57
C VAL A 224 26.80 4.80 17.13
N LYS A 225 27.36 5.88 16.62
CA LYS A 225 26.63 6.98 16.03
C LYS A 225 26.48 6.70 14.54
N VAL A 226 25.26 6.42 14.11
CA VAL A 226 24.90 6.38 12.69
C VAL A 226 24.62 7.81 12.26
N LYS A 227 25.53 8.34 11.45
CA LYS A 227 25.37 9.65 10.84
C LYS A 227 25.17 9.48 9.35
N LEU A 228 24.07 10.00 8.84
CA LEU A 228 23.85 10.08 7.40
C LEU A 228 24.57 11.34 6.90
N GLU A 229 25.72 11.16 6.25
CA GLU A 229 26.46 12.28 5.64
C GLU A 229 26.27 12.29 4.12
N LEU A 230 25.88 13.45 3.60
CA LEU A 230 25.89 13.72 2.17
C LEU A 230 27.30 14.12 1.74
N ARG A 231 27.98 13.28 0.95
CA ARG A 231 29.22 13.68 0.26
C ARG A 231 29.07 13.44 -1.24
N ARG A 232 29.45 14.44 -2.06
CA ARG A 232 29.48 14.34 -3.53
C ARG A 232 28.23 13.65 -4.12
N LYS A 233 27.05 14.10 -3.68
CA LYS A 233 25.73 13.60 -4.10
C LYS A 233 25.41 12.15 -3.70
N THR A 234 26.16 11.50 -2.82
CA THR A 234 25.88 10.13 -2.32
C THR A 234 25.53 10.19 -0.84
N ILE A 235 24.50 9.44 -0.41
CA ILE A 235 24.28 9.17 1.01
C ILE A 235 25.38 8.21 1.44
N TYR A 236 26.21 8.66 2.37
CA TYR A 236 27.08 7.77 3.13
C TYR A 236 26.43 7.57 4.49
N GLY A 237 26.01 6.35 4.79
CA GLY A 237 25.82 5.95 6.18
C GLY A 237 27.20 5.78 6.80
N CYS A 238 27.61 6.73 7.64
CA CYS A 238 28.84 6.61 8.40
C CYS A 238 28.51 6.05 9.78
N LEU A 239 29.09 4.88 10.09
CA LEU A 239 29.11 4.33 11.43
C LEU A 239 30.31 4.95 12.15
N ILE A 240 30.04 5.94 12.99
CA ILE A 240 31.06 6.60 13.81
C ILE A 240 31.05 5.89 15.16
N LEU A 241 32.13 5.17 15.45
CA LEU A 241 32.37 4.65 16.79
C LEU A 241 32.58 5.86 17.72
N MET A 242 31.72 6.01 18.72
CA MET A 242 31.94 6.99 19.77
C MET A 242 32.92 6.33 20.75
N GLU A 243 34.22 6.59 20.57
CA GLU A 243 35.24 6.15 21.51
C GLU A 243 35.08 6.92 22.82
N ASP A 244 34.51 6.27 23.84
CA ASP A 244 34.93 6.56 25.20
C ASP A 244 36.20 5.73 25.45
N ASP A 245 37.35 6.38 25.25
CA ASP A 245 38.68 6.02 25.77
C ASP A 245 39.07 4.53 25.83
N PHE A 246 39.19 3.81 24.71
CA PHE A 246 39.94 2.53 24.73
C PHE A 246 40.71 2.24 23.44
N ASN A 247 42.04 2.37 23.54
CA ASN A 247 43.02 1.86 22.58
C ASN A 247 42.81 0.35 22.35
N TRP A 248 42.61 -0.08 21.10
CA TRP A 248 42.80 -1.48 20.70
C TRP A 248 44.07 -1.61 19.85
N PRO A 249 44.93 -2.62 20.09
CA PRO A 249 46.08 -2.88 19.23
C PRO A 249 45.62 -3.56 17.93
N VAL A 250 46.18 -3.04 16.83
CA VAL A 250 46.03 -3.42 15.41
C VAL A 250 45.54 -4.84 15.14
#